data_AF-A0A1V0M4E5-F1
#
_entry.id   AF-A0A1V0M4E5-F1
#
_cell.length_a   1.000
_cell.length_b   1.000
_cell.length_c   1.000
_cell.angle_alpha   90.00
_cell.angle_beta   90.00
_cell.angle_gamma   90.00
#
_symmetry.space_group_name_H-M   'P 1'
#
loop_
_entity.id
_entity.type
_entity.pdbx_description
1 polymer ?
#
loop_
_entity_poly.entity_id
_entity_poly.type
_entity_poly.pdbx_seq_one_letter_code
_entity_poly.pdbx_strand_id
1 'polypeptide(L)'
;MYGCDAHFNQSVLPTDNTHFARLQLITEYYCLPYAFDFVTFDAQEYRELPLNPDGSFELVFRLEGELPLDTLGDAFRLGCVPAVHLDPMISAPLQLDENQAHYPLPLPDTVRLFQLQGLQTVKQPGGKQLRGKAHHFQSVARFCEKSDWLLDEGQPENIYFQSLLSTDLLGRIRNRIRFLAVDGEEANNLPSQTVCAHLTGYHVQAMRLETGDITVSEESVPAHLRARNITPVSPDFPPMVMGKPDWSLIGVLNNTPFLIFNTDTLKTFLGLFDCYAGHNRPLSQQMQHDISGIVHLEATAGDRIQNGTGRPIRGYYLHLTLHSDCYGSEGDMYRFAQVIGHVLSCFVTENNFIRLNVYHRNATTPLWQFRQIEGLRREM
;
A
#
# COMPACT_ATOMS: atom_id res chain seq x y z
N MET A 1 -5.61 -25.58 -7.80
CA MET A 1 -5.48 -25.00 -6.45
C MET A 1 -4.60 -23.78 -6.60
N TYR A 2 -5.13 -22.59 -6.37
CA TYR A 2 -4.42 -21.33 -6.61
C TYR A 2 -4.30 -20.61 -5.26
N GLY A 3 -3.12 -20.72 -4.65
CA GLY A 3 -2.85 -20.20 -3.32
C GLY A 3 -2.51 -18.71 -3.35
N CYS A 4 -3.10 -17.96 -2.42
CA CYS A 4 -2.85 -16.54 -2.13
C CYS A 4 -3.11 -15.57 -3.30
N ASP A 5 -4.38 -15.31 -3.66
CA ASP A 5 -4.73 -14.29 -4.67
C ASP A 5 -5.40 -13.02 -4.08
N ALA A 6 -5.96 -13.08 -2.87
CA ALA A 6 -6.82 -12.00 -2.36
C ALA A 6 -6.06 -10.67 -2.16
N HIS A 7 -4.88 -10.71 -1.54
CA HIS A 7 -4.15 -9.51 -1.13
C HIS A 7 -3.07 -9.04 -2.11
N PHE A 8 -2.70 -9.84 -3.09
CA PHE A 8 -1.82 -9.38 -4.17
C PHE A 8 -2.54 -8.50 -5.19
N ASN A 9 -3.87 -8.56 -5.22
CA ASN A 9 -4.70 -7.74 -6.10
C ASN A 9 -5.30 -6.50 -5.41
N GLN A 10 -5.42 -6.49 -4.08
CA GLN A 10 -5.95 -5.36 -3.31
C GLN A 10 -5.07 -5.07 -2.08
N SER A 11 -4.55 -3.84 -2.00
CA SER A 11 -3.79 -3.38 -0.83
C SER A 11 -4.67 -3.28 0.41
N VAL A 12 -4.12 -3.57 1.59
CA VAL A 12 -4.84 -3.47 2.86
C VAL A 12 -4.97 -2.02 3.30
N LEU A 13 -3.90 -1.23 3.19
CA LEU A 13 -3.96 0.20 3.51
C LEU A 13 -4.47 1.00 2.29
N PRO A 14 -5.31 2.03 2.51
CA PRO A 14 -5.79 2.87 1.43
C PRO A 14 -4.66 3.57 0.69
N THR A 15 -4.67 3.46 -0.64
CA THR A 15 -3.67 4.08 -1.52
C THR A 15 -4.33 4.59 -2.78
N ASP A 16 -3.80 5.69 -3.31
CA ASP A 16 -4.28 6.27 -4.55
C ASP A 16 -4.06 5.30 -5.72
N ASN A 17 -5.04 5.24 -6.63
CA ASN A 17 -5.00 4.35 -7.79
C ASN A 17 -3.98 4.86 -8.84
N THR A 18 -2.70 4.56 -8.58
CA THR A 18 -1.56 4.87 -9.44
C THR A 18 -0.83 3.58 -9.80
N HIS A 19 -0.05 3.58 -10.88
CA HIS A 19 0.71 2.39 -11.29
C HIS A 19 1.80 1.99 -10.28
N PHE A 20 2.19 2.90 -9.38
CA PHE A 20 3.11 2.62 -8.27
C PHE A 20 2.41 2.07 -7.01
N ALA A 21 1.09 1.92 -7.00
CA ALA A 21 0.36 1.43 -5.83
C ALA A 21 0.82 0.03 -5.38
N ARG A 22 1.30 -0.83 -6.29
CA ARG A 22 1.82 -2.17 -5.92
C ARG A 22 3.12 -2.13 -5.15
N LEU A 23 3.85 -1.02 -5.13
CA LEU A 23 5.07 -0.90 -4.32
C LEU A 23 4.79 -1.02 -2.82
N GLN A 24 3.58 -0.64 -2.41
CA GLN A 24 3.10 -0.81 -1.05
C GLN A 24 3.11 -2.28 -0.59
N LEU A 25 3.03 -3.25 -1.51
CA LEU A 25 3.09 -4.67 -1.16
C LEU A 25 4.40 -5.03 -0.45
N ILE A 26 5.51 -4.34 -0.73
CA ILE A 26 6.78 -4.56 -0.01
C ILE A 26 6.59 -4.19 1.47
N THR A 27 6.06 -3.00 1.74
CA THR A 27 5.79 -2.54 3.10
C THR A 27 4.78 -3.43 3.80
N GLU A 28 3.67 -3.77 3.13
CA GLU A 28 2.62 -4.63 3.72
C GLU A 28 3.13 -6.04 3.99
N TYR A 29 3.94 -6.63 3.11
CA TYR A 29 4.53 -7.96 3.31
C TYR A 29 5.33 -8.04 4.62
N TYR A 30 6.16 -7.02 4.88
CA TYR A 30 6.98 -6.98 6.08
C TYR A 30 6.19 -6.51 7.32
N CYS A 31 5.30 -5.55 7.18
CA CYS A 31 4.61 -4.91 8.30
C CYS A 31 3.30 -5.60 8.72
N LEU A 32 2.66 -6.33 7.80
CA LEU A 32 1.34 -6.95 7.97
C LEU A 32 1.40 -8.45 7.59
N PRO A 33 2.14 -9.28 8.34
CA PRO A 33 2.41 -10.67 7.94
C PRO A 33 1.13 -11.49 7.71
N TYR A 34 0.13 -11.32 8.56
CA TYR A 34 -1.14 -12.06 8.48
C TYR A 34 -2.02 -11.68 7.29
N ALA A 35 -1.76 -10.55 6.63
CA ALA A 35 -2.50 -10.16 5.43
C ALA A 35 -2.21 -11.11 4.26
N PHE A 36 -1.12 -11.88 4.28
CA PHE A 36 -0.74 -12.79 3.19
C PHE A 36 -1.03 -14.26 3.50
N ASP A 37 -1.80 -14.55 4.56
CA ASP A 37 -2.19 -15.91 5.00
C ASP A 37 -3.53 -16.38 4.42
N PHE A 38 -4.12 -15.63 3.49
CA PHE A 38 -5.41 -15.97 2.88
C PHE A 38 -5.24 -16.87 1.66
N VAL A 39 -6.02 -17.96 1.63
CA VAL A 39 -6.11 -18.86 0.46
C VAL A 39 -7.53 -18.85 -0.07
N THR A 40 -7.67 -18.57 -1.37
CA THR A 40 -8.96 -18.58 -2.07
C THR A 40 -9.08 -19.83 -2.91
N PHE A 41 -10.18 -20.56 -2.74
CA PHE A 41 -10.51 -21.69 -3.58
C PHE A 41 -11.62 -21.27 -4.54
N ASP A 42 -11.30 -21.24 -5.83
CA ASP A 42 -12.32 -21.08 -6.86
C ASP A 42 -13.10 -22.39 -6.99
N ALA A 43 -14.34 -22.37 -6.52
CA ALA A 43 -15.26 -23.50 -6.60
C ALA A 43 -16.32 -23.31 -7.70
N GLN A 44 -16.21 -22.30 -8.58
CA GLN A 44 -17.21 -22.01 -9.61
C GLN A 44 -17.41 -23.18 -10.60
N GLU A 45 -16.42 -24.05 -10.75
CA GLU A 45 -16.51 -25.25 -11.59
C GLU A 45 -17.37 -26.36 -10.96
N TYR A 46 -17.60 -26.32 -9.63
CA TYR A 46 -18.45 -27.28 -8.92
C TYR A 46 -19.90 -26.75 -8.84
N ARG A 47 -20.64 -26.90 -9.96
CA ARG A 47 -22.03 -26.42 -10.05
C ARG A 47 -23.01 -27.15 -9.12
N GLU A 48 -22.71 -28.38 -8.76
CA GLU A 48 -23.52 -29.19 -7.84
C GLU A 48 -22.61 -29.75 -6.76
N LEU A 49 -22.78 -29.26 -5.53
CA LEU A 49 -22.07 -29.73 -4.34
C LEU A 49 -23.04 -30.63 -3.56
N PRO A 50 -22.95 -31.96 -3.70
CA PRO A 50 -23.85 -32.87 -3.02
C PRO A 50 -23.60 -32.77 -1.51
N LEU A 51 -24.62 -32.31 -0.78
CA LEU A 51 -24.58 -32.22 0.67
C LEU A 51 -24.98 -33.57 1.29
N ASN A 52 -24.39 -33.86 2.44
CA ASN A 52 -24.83 -34.93 3.32
C ASN A 52 -26.28 -34.66 3.82
N PRO A 53 -26.99 -35.66 4.35
CA PRO A 53 -28.36 -35.47 4.86
C PRO A 53 -28.51 -34.39 5.93
N ASP A 54 -27.44 -34.07 6.66
CA ASP A 54 -27.37 -33.00 7.67
C ASP A 54 -26.99 -31.63 7.09
N GLY A 55 -26.81 -31.53 5.77
CA GLY A 55 -26.40 -30.32 5.07
C GLY A 55 -24.89 -30.05 5.05
N SER A 56 -24.07 -30.95 5.60
CA SER A 56 -22.60 -30.82 5.59
C SER A 56 -21.98 -31.31 4.28
N PHE A 57 -20.71 -30.96 4.03
CA PHE A 57 -19.88 -31.56 2.99
C PHE A 57 -18.43 -31.61 3.45
N GLU A 58 -17.61 -32.45 2.80
CA GLU A 58 -16.18 -32.57 3.08
C GLU A 58 -15.38 -32.08 1.89
N LEU A 59 -14.35 -31.26 2.15
CA LEU A 59 -13.37 -30.84 1.16
C LEU A 59 -12.05 -31.55 1.44
N VAL A 60 -11.66 -32.46 0.56
CA VAL A 60 -10.43 -33.25 0.72
C VAL A 60 -9.32 -32.69 -0.17
N PHE A 61 -8.27 -32.17 0.46
CA PHE A 61 -7.07 -31.72 -0.24
C PHE A 61 -6.06 -32.86 -0.31
N ARG A 62 -5.75 -33.29 -1.54
CA ARG A 62 -4.68 -34.26 -1.80
C ARG A 62 -3.44 -33.50 -2.24
N LEU A 63 -2.44 -33.45 -1.37
CA LEU A 63 -1.17 -32.78 -1.63
C LEU A 63 -0.15 -33.80 -2.11
N GLU A 64 0.79 -33.34 -2.94
CA GLU A 64 1.97 -34.13 -3.29
C GLU A 64 3.03 -33.92 -2.21
N GLY A 65 3.36 -34.99 -1.47
CA GLY A 65 4.34 -34.94 -0.37
C GLY A 65 3.70 -35.02 1.02
N GLU A 66 4.56 -34.98 2.04
CA GLU A 66 4.14 -34.96 3.44
C GLU A 66 3.94 -33.51 3.89
N LEU A 67 2.79 -33.23 4.50
CA LEU A 67 2.57 -31.99 5.23
C LEU A 67 2.99 -32.26 6.68
N PRO A 68 4.08 -31.66 7.21
CA PRO A 68 4.60 -31.95 8.55
C PRO A 68 3.76 -31.28 9.63
N LEU A 69 2.46 -31.58 9.66
CA LEU A 69 1.50 -31.06 10.62
C LEU A 69 0.82 -32.23 11.34
N ASP A 70 1.15 -32.41 12.62
CA ASP A 70 0.55 -33.47 13.44
C ASP A 70 -0.89 -33.14 13.87
N THR A 71 -1.22 -31.85 14.02
CA THR A 71 -2.58 -31.38 14.34
C THR A 71 -2.87 -30.03 13.69
N LEU A 72 -3.96 -29.94 12.95
CA LEU A 72 -4.41 -28.70 12.30
C LEU A 72 -5.18 -27.76 13.25
N GLY A 73 -5.85 -28.26 14.28
CA GLY A 73 -6.62 -27.43 15.23
C GLY A 73 -7.51 -26.40 14.53
N ASP A 74 -7.41 -25.13 14.94
CA ASP A 74 -8.12 -23.99 14.33
C ASP A 74 -7.33 -23.30 13.20
N ALA A 75 -6.39 -23.99 12.54
CA ALA A 75 -5.51 -23.40 11.52
C ALA A 75 -6.27 -22.81 10.33
N PHE A 76 -7.47 -23.32 10.02
CA PHE A 76 -8.33 -22.77 8.99
C PHE A 76 -9.54 -22.08 9.60
N ARG A 77 -9.73 -20.80 9.23
CA ARG A 77 -10.86 -19.99 9.68
C ARG A 77 -11.54 -19.35 8.48
N LEU A 78 -12.86 -19.48 8.43
CA LEU A 78 -13.71 -18.81 7.45
C LEU A 78 -14.24 -17.49 8.02
N GLY A 79 -14.68 -16.58 7.14
CA GLY A 79 -15.24 -15.29 7.56
C GLY A 79 -14.23 -14.33 8.19
N CYS A 80 -12.95 -14.50 7.86
CA CYS A 80 -11.88 -13.58 8.29
C CYS A 80 -11.65 -12.53 7.22
N VAL A 81 -11.30 -11.31 7.64
CA VAL A 81 -10.95 -10.19 6.78
C VAL A 81 -9.89 -9.34 7.49
N PRO A 82 -8.88 -8.79 6.80
CA PRO A 82 -8.03 -7.78 7.41
C PRO A 82 -8.88 -6.54 7.72
N ALA A 83 -8.65 -5.96 8.89
CA ALA A 83 -9.31 -4.73 9.33
C ALA A 83 -8.26 -3.67 9.62
N VAL A 84 -8.53 -2.44 9.19
CA VAL A 84 -7.67 -1.27 9.43
C VAL A 84 -8.41 -0.27 10.31
N HIS A 85 -7.73 0.26 11.32
CA HIS A 85 -8.28 1.31 12.17
C HIS A 85 -7.91 2.67 11.57
N LEU A 86 -8.85 3.27 10.85
CA LEU A 86 -8.71 4.58 10.22
C LEU A 86 -10.00 5.37 10.40
N ASP A 87 -9.89 6.49 11.11
CA ASP A 87 -11.04 7.32 11.46
C ASP A 87 -10.98 8.67 10.72
N PRO A 88 -12.10 9.12 10.12
CA PRO A 88 -12.21 10.48 9.61
C PRO A 88 -12.29 11.47 10.78
N MET A 89 -11.49 12.54 10.71
CA MET A 89 -11.38 13.55 11.75
C MET A 89 -11.33 14.96 11.15
N ILE A 90 -11.64 15.95 11.98
CA ILE A 90 -11.51 17.37 11.64
C ILE A 90 -10.54 18.00 12.63
N SER A 91 -9.57 18.76 12.12
CA SER A 91 -8.59 19.45 12.96
C SER A 91 -9.23 20.58 13.78
N ALA A 92 -8.51 21.04 14.80
CA ALA A 92 -8.78 22.35 15.38
C ALA A 92 -8.72 23.44 14.29
N PRO A 93 -9.48 24.54 14.41
CA PRO A 93 -9.45 25.63 13.45
C PRO A 93 -8.06 26.28 13.37
N LEU A 94 -7.55 26.42 12.15
CA LEU A 94 -6.30 27.07 11.82
C LEU A 94 -6.61 28.49 11.32
N GLN A 95 -6.07 29.50 11.99
CA GLN A 95 -6.13 30.87 11.49
C GLN A 95 -5.02 31.07 10.48
N LEU A 96 -5.37 31.48 9.26
CA LEU A 96 -4.42 31.85 8.22
C LEU A 96 -4.12 33.35 8.29
N ASP A 97 -2.86 33.69 8.11
CA ASP A 97 -2.29 35.03 8.17
C ASP A 97 -1.61 35.41 6.83
N GLU A 98 -1.67 36.70 6.49
CA GLU A 98 -1.22 37.28 5.21
C GLU A 98 0.30 37.28 4.97
N ASN A 99 1.10 36.72 5.88
CA ASN A 99 2.57 36.68 5.77
C ASN A 99 3.17 35.32 6.16
N GLN A 100 2.37 34.26 6.15
CA GLN A 100 2.81 32.95 6.61
C GLN A 100 2.25 31.85 5.70
N ALA A 101 3.14 31.11 5.05
CA ALA A 101 2.76 29.98 4.19
C ALA A 101 2.76 28.63 4.93
N HIS A 102 3.29 28.54 6.15
CA HIS A 102 3.47 27.28 6.88
C HIS A 102 2.74 27.26 8.21
N TYR A 103 1.89 26.26 8.42
CA TYR A 103 1.08 26.14 9.63
C TYR A 103 1.33 24.79 10.31
N PRO A 104 1.47 24.74 11.63
CA PRO A 104 1.43 23.47 12.34
C PRO A 104 0.02 22.86 12.21
N LEU A 105 -0.06 21.54 12.08
CA LEU A 105 -1.30 20.79 12.21
C LEU A 105 -1.25 20.05 13.55
N PRO A 106 -1.68 20.70 14.66
CA PRO A 106 -1.64 20.08 15.97
C PRO A 106 -2.67 18.94 16.03
N LEU A 107 -2.18 17.75 16.37
CA LEU A 107 -3.00 16.60 16.69
C LEU A 107 -2.76 16.24 18.17
N PRO A 108 -3.75 15.68 18.87
CA PRO A 108 -3.52 15.11 20.20
C PRO A 108 -2.38 14.08 20.15
N ASP A 109 -1.60 13.96 21.23
CA ASP A 109 -0.49 12.98 21.31
C ASP A 109 -0.95 11.53 21.08
N THR A 110 -2.24 11.26 21.30
CA THR A 110 -2.91 9.97 21.12
C THR A 110 -3.34 9.68 19.68
N VAL A 111 -3.18 10.64 18.77
CA VAL A 111 -3.61 10.53 17.37
C VAL A 111 -2.40 10.60 16.44
N ARG A 112 -2.45 9.84 15.36
CA ARG A 112 -1.51 9.93 14.25
C ARG A 112 -2.26 10.27 12.96
N LEU A 113 -1.61 11.07 12.13
CA LEU A 113 -2.10 11.40 10.80
C LEU A 113 -1.80 10.23 9.86
N PHE A 114 -2.82 9.73 9.16
CA PHE A 114 -2.64 8.81 8.04
C PHE A 114 -2.62 9.60 6.71
N GLN A 115 -3.64 10.43 6.48
CA GLN A 115 -3.76 11.21 5.26
C GLN A 115 -4.48 12.54 5.51
N LEU A 116 -4.01 13.61 4.88
CA LEU A 116 -4.71 14.89 4.80
C LEU A 116 -5.62 14.88 3.56
N GLN A 117 -6.94 14.91 3.75
CA GLN A 117 -7.91 14.80 2.66
C GLN A 117 -8.20 16.14 2.00
N GLY A 118 -8.29 17.21 2.78
CA GLY A 118 -8.70 18.52 2.28
C GLY A 118 -8.74 19.60 3.34
N LEU A 119 -8.95 20.83 2.90
CA LEU A 119 -9.13 22.00 3.75
C LEU A 119 -10.49 22.63 3.47
N GLN A 120 -11.16 23.10 4.52
CA GLN A 120 -12.45 23.77 4.40
C GLN A 120 -12.46 25.05 5.24
N THR A 121 -12.91 26.15 4.64
CA THR A 121 -13.12 27.41 5.35
C THR A 121 -14.29 27.29 6.33
N VAL A 122 -14.08 27.74 7.57
CA VAL A 122 -15.12 27.76 8.61
C VAL A 122 -16.12 28.87 8.30
N LYS A 123 -17.40 28.52 8.16
CA LYS A 123 -18.48 29.51 8.02
C LYS A 123 -18.83 30.07 9.40
N GLN A 124 -18.61 31.37 9.60
CA GLN A 124 -19.05 32.03 10.84
C GLN A 124 -20.59 32.12 10.90
N PRO A 125 -21.24 31.63 11.97
CA PRO A 125 -22.69 31.78 12.13
C PRO A 125 -23.05 33.27 12.32
N GLY A 126 -23.92 33.80 11.46
CA GLY A 126 -24.45 35.18 11.58
C GLY A 126 -23.69 36.28 10.82
N GLY A 127 -22.58 35.95 10.14
CA GLY A 127 -21.86 36.89 9.28
C GLY A 127 -22.57 37.11 7.94
N LYS A 128 -22.90 38.35 7.59
CA LYS A 128 -23.33 38.74 6.23
C LYS A 128 -22.19 38.45 5.24
N GLN A 129 -22.35 37.43 4.38
CA GLN A 129 -21.50 37.09 3.24
C GLN A 129 -20.02 36.82 3.60
N LEU A 130 -19.34 35.89 2.93
CA LEU A 130 -17.87 35.84 3.01
C LEU A 130 -17.35 37.21 2.57
N ARG A 131 -16.74 37.97 3.48
CA ARG A 131 -16.12 39.26 3.17
C ARG A 131 -14.76 38.96 2.52
N GLY A 132 -14.79 38.53 1.27
CA GLY A 132 -13.61 38.11 0.51
C GLY A 132 -13.98 37.16 -0.64
N LYS A 133 -13.14 37.07 -1.66
CA LYS A 133 -13.27 36.06 -2.73
C LYS A 133 -13.28 34.68 -2.08
N ALA A 134 -14.14 33.77 -2.55
CA ALA A 134 -14.01 32.37 -2.15
C ALA A 134 -12.63 31.88 -2.61
N HIS A 135 -11.92 31.13 -1.77
CA HIS A 135 -10.66 30.48 -2.15
C HIS A 135 -10.88 28.98 -2.18
N HIS A 136 -10.33 28.33 -3.20
CA HIS A 136 -10.39 26.89 -3.34
C HIS A 136 -9.04 26.31 -2.93
N PHE A 137 -9.05 25.46 -1.90
CA PHE A 137 -7.86 24.76 -1.44
C PHE A 137 -7.73 23.42 -2.14
N GLN A 138 -6.63 23.22 -2.85
CA GLN A 138 -6.38 22.00 -3.62
C GLN A 138 -5.07 21.34 -3.18
N SER A 139 -5.04 20.03 -3.06
CA SER A 139 -3.80 19.31 -2.78
C SER A 139 -2.84 19.47 -3.96
N VAL A 140 -1.55 19.72 -3.68
CA VAL A 140 -0.49 19.73 -4.71
C VAL A 140 -0.44 18.41 -5.49
N ALA A 141 -0.79 17.28 -4.86
CA ALA A 141 -0.83 15.98 -5.54
C ALA A 141 -1.91 15.90 -6.63
N ARG A 142 -2.90 16.80 -6.60
CA ARG A 142 -3.95 16.94 -7.62
C ARG A 142 -3.71 18.15 -8.52
N PHE A 143 -2.47 18.63 -8.61
CA PHE A 143 -2.14 19.72 -9.51
C PHE A 143 -2.47 19.31 -10.95
N CYS A 144 -3.26 20.15 -11.61
CA CYS A 144 -3.49 20.06 -13.04
C CYS A 144 -3.14 21.44 -13.60
N GLU A 145 -2.28 21.47 -14.62
CA GLU A 145 -2.04 22.69 -15.38
C GLU A 145 -3.38 23.12 -15.98
N LYS A 146 -3.97 24.18 -15.44
CA LYS A 146 -5.02 24.90 -16.15
C LYS A 146 -4.31 25.68 -17.25
N SER A 147 -4.51 25.28 -18.50
CA SER A 147 -4.13 26.11 -19.64
C SER A 147 -4.88 27.46 -19.53
N ASP A 148 -4.20 28.56 -19.84
CA ASP A 148 -4.68 29.94 -19.67
C ASP A 148 -6.09 30.21 -20.27
N TRP A 149 -6.55 29.37 -21.18
CA TRP A 149 -7.86 29.44 -21.85
C TRP A 149 -9.05 28.98 -20.98
N LEU A 150 -8.81 28.43 -19.79
CA LEU A 150 -9.81 27.92 -18.84
C LEU A 150 -9.91 28.75 -17.54
N LEU A 151 -9.21 29.89 -17.47
CA LEU A 151 -9.40 30.89 -16.42
C LEU A 151 -10.67 31.69 -16.74
N ASP A 152 -11.84 31.12 -16.46
CA ASP A 152 -13.08 31.89 -16.48
C ASP A 152 -12.96 33.07 -15.49
N GLU A 153 -13.21 34.29 -15.97
CA GLU A 153 -13.32 35.48 -15.13
C GLU A 153 -14.32 35.21 -13.99
N GLY A 154 -13.85 35.20 -12.75
CA GLY A 154 -14.68 34.97 -11.57
C GLY A 154 -14.46 33.64 -10.84
N GLN A 155 -13.55 32.77 -11.28
CA GLN A 155 -13.16 31.60 -10.48
C GLN A 155 -12.32 31.98 -9.25
N PRO A 156 -12.49 31.25 -8.12
CA PRO A 156 -11.69 31.44 -6.92
C PRO A 156 -10.20 31.25 -7.23
N GLU A 157 -9.33 32.07 -6.62
CA GLU A 157 -7.88 31.84 -6.68
C GLU A 157 -7.59 30.47 -6.04
N ASN A 158 -7.00 29.57 -6.84
CA ASN A 158 -6.58 28.25 -6.38
C ASN A 158 -5.36 28.41 -5.47
N ILE A 159 -5.51 28.03 -4.20
CA ILE A 159 -4.40 27.93 -3.26
C ILE A 159 -4.08 26.46 -3.11
N TYR A 160 -2.83 26.08 -3.37
CA TYR A 160 -2.41 24.71 -3.21
C TYR A 160 -1.93 24.46 -1.79
N PHE A 161 -2.13 23.26 -1.28
CA PHE A 161 -1.58 22.85 0.01
C PHE A 161 -0.83 21.53 -0.10
N GLN A 162 0.19 21.40 0.74
CA GLN A 162 1.02 20.22 0.89
C GLN A 162 1.14 19.86 2.37
N SER A 163 0.91 18.58 2.69
CA SER A 163 1.23 18.05 4.02
C SER A 163 2.74 17.83 4.12
N LEU A 164 3.34 18.36 5.18
CA LEU A 164 4.75 18.20 5.50
C LEU A 164 4.91 17.48 6.83
N LEU A 165 5.89 16.60 6.88
CA LEU A 165 6.21 15.82 8.06
C LEU A 165 7.64 16.12 8.50
N SER A 166 7.83 16.34 9.79
CA SER A 166 9.14 16.64 10.38
C SER A 166 9.26 15.96 11.73
N THR A 167 10.48 15.83 12.24
CA THR A 167 10.74 15.37 13.61
C THR A 167 11.27 16.51 14.45
N ASP A 168 10.84 16.58 15.70
CA ASP A 168 11.49 17.46 16.68
C ASP A 168 12.75 16.80 17.28
N LEU A 169 13.46 17.54 18.14
CA LEU A 169 14.69 17.07 18.78
C LEU A 169 14.48 15.83 19.67
N LEU A 170 13.24 15.52 20.04
CA LEU A 170 12.87 14.33 20.81
C LEU A 170 12.42 13.18 19.91
N GLY A 171 12.54 13.33 18.58
CA GLY A 171 12.12 12.34 17.60
C GLY A 171 10.61 12.28 17.38
N ARG A 172 9.82 13.21 17.92
CA ARG A 172 8.35 13.19 17.76
C ARG A 172 7.96 13.73 16.41
N ILE A 173 7.02 13.05 15.76
CA ILE A 173 6.47 13.46 14.47
C ILE A 173 5.65 14.75 14.64
N ARG A 174 5.95 15.74 13.81
CA ARG A 174 5.26 17.03 13.72
C ARG A 174 4.69 17.18 12.32
N ASN A 175 3.36 17.29 12.25
CA ASN A 175 2.64 17.55 11.01
C ASN A 175 2.54 19.07 10.78
N ARG A 176 2.77 19.48 9.54
CA ARG A 176 2.63 20.86 9.09
C ARG A 176 1.89 20.90 7.76
N ILE A 177 1.28 22.02 7.45
CA ILE A 177 0.67 22.30 6.16
C ILE A 177 1.41 23.48 5.56
N ARG A 178 1.92 23.30 4.35
CA ARG A 178 2.51 24.35 3.53
C ARG A 178 1.52 24.75 2.46
N PHE A 179 1.32 26.05 2.28
CA PHE A 179 0.51 26.62 1.22
C PHE A 179 1.38 27.16 0.09
N LEU A 180 0.97 26.89 -1.14
CA LEU A 180 1.65 27.29 -2.36
C LEU A 180 0.69 28.06 -3.26
N ALA A 181 1.22 29.06 -3.96
CA ALA A 181 0.50 29.77 -5.00
C ALA A 181 0.56 28.98 -6.32
N VAL A 182 -0.12 29.49 -7.35
CA VAL A 182 -0.22 28.82 -8.66
C VAL A 182 1.13 28.74 -9.39
N ASP A 183 2.03 29.68 -9.12
CA ASP A 183 3.41 29.70 -9.61
C ASP A 183 4.34 28.70 -8.89
N GLY A 184 3.84 27.99 -7.88
CA GLY A 184 4.61 27.05 -7.07
C GLY A 184 5.43 27.70 -5.96
N GLU A 185 5.41 29.02 -5.84
CA GLU A 185 6.06 29.75 -4.75
C GLU A 185 5.22 29.69 -3.46
N GLU A 186 5.85 30.07 -2.35
CA GLU A 186 5.15 30.11 -1.07
C GLU A 186 4.02 31.13 -1.11
N ALA A 187 2.80 30.66 -0.82
CA ALA A 187 1.64 31.54 -0.68
C ALA A 187 1.79 32.31 0.63
N ASN A 188 2.57 33.39 0.61
CA ASN A 188 2.74 34.26 1.77
C ASN A 188 1.52 35.16 1.95
N ASN A 189 0.93 35.65 0.85
CA ASN A 189 -0.26 36.50 0.85
C ASN A 189 -1.56 35.69 1.00
N LEU A 190 -1.66 34.82 2.02
CA LEU A 190 -2.91 34.10 2.28
C LEU A 190 -3.97 35.06 2.82
N PRO A 191 -5.22 34.99 2.34
CA PRO A 191 -6.30 35.78 2.91
C PRO A 191 -6.50 35.41 4.38
N SER A 192 -6.74 36.40 5.24
CA SER A 192 -7.06 36.14 6.64
C SER A 192 -8.40 35.40 6.75
N GLN A 193 -8.33 34.09 7.02
CA GLN A 193 -9.50 33.24 7.16
C GLN A 193 -9.20 32.02 8.05
N THR A 194 -10.24 31.50 8.67
CA THR A 194 -10.15 30.28 9.47
C THR A 194 -10.45 29.06 8.62
N VAL A 195 -9.56 28.08 8.62
CA VAL A 195 -9.74 26.79 7.93
C VAL A 195 -9.67 25.62 8.89
N CYS A 196 -10.40 24.55 8.62
CA CYS A 196 -10.21 23.26 9.27
C CYS A 196 -9.68 22.26 8.24
N ALA A 197 -8.79 21.38 8.69
CA ALA A 197 -8.30 20.26 7.91
C ALA A 197 -9.19 19.03 8.13
N HIS A 198 -9.66 18.44 7.03
CA HIS A 198 -10.26 17.12 7.00
C HIS A 198 -9.15 16.10 6.80
N LEU A 199 -9.06 15.15 7.71
CA LEU A 199 -7.98 14.19 7.76
C LEU A 199 -8.48 12.80 8.13
N THR A 200 -7.76 11.78 7.68
CA THR A 200 -7.88 10.43 8.18
C THR A 200 -6.74 10.21 9.17
N GLY A 201 -7.05 9.72 10.36
CA GLY A 201 -6.07 9.40 11.38
C GLY A 201 -6.37 8.08 12.07
N TYR A 202 -5.56 7.74 13.05
CA TYR A 202 -5.77 6.57 13.90
C TYR A 202 -5.31 6.83 15.33
N HIS A 203 -5.87 6.09 16.28
CA HIS A 203 -5.57 6.21 17.69
C HIS A 203 -4.45 5.26 18.12
N VAL A 204 -3.39 5.81 18.71
CA VAL A 204 -2.21 5.02 19.13
C VAL A 204 -2.55 4.00 20.23
N GLN A 205 -3.62 4.22 20.99
CA GLN A 205 -4.05 3.26 22.00
C GLN A 205 -4.54 1.94 21.40
N ALA A 206 -4.99 1.93 20.14
CA ALA A 206 -5.45 0.72 19.46
C ALA A 206 -4.34 -0.36 19.38
N MET A 207 -3.07 0.05 19.33
CA MET A 207 -1.92 -0.86 19.33
C MET A 207 -1.76 -1.66 20.64
N ARG A 208 -2.50 -1.31 21.69
CA ARG A 208 -2.49 -2.04 22.98
C ARG A 208 -3.55 -3.14 23.05
N LEU A 209 -4.41 -3.25 22.04
CA LEU A 209 -5.47 -4.25 22.00
C LEU A 209 -4.87 -5.62 21.67
N GLU A 210 -5.21 -6.60 22.50
CA GLU A 210 -4.80 -7.99 22.35
C GLU A 210 -5.82 -8.78 21.51
N THR A 211 -5.47 -10.03 21.21
CA THR A 211 -6.35 -10.95 20.50
C THR A 211 -7.66 -11.16 21.27
N GLY A 212 -8.79 -10.82 20.64
CA GLY A 212 -10.13 -10.99 21.20
C GLY A 212 -10.73 -9.73 21.84
N ASP A 213 -10.01 -8.60 21.88
CA ASP A 213 -10.52 -7.35 22.45
C ASP A 213 -11.53 -6.63 21.55
N ILE A 214 -11.38 -6.74 20.22
CA ILE A 214 -12.23 -6.04 19.24
C ILE A 214 -13.53 -6.83 19.06
N THR A 215 -14.50 -6.63 19.95
CA THR A 215 -15.76 -7.41 19.98
C THR A 215 -17.02 -6.60 19.67
N VAL A 216 -16.90 -5.27 19.66
CA VAL A 216 -18.03 -4.38 19.44
C VAL A 216 -18.34 -4.34 17.95
N SER A 217 -19.60 -4.62 17.62
CA SER A 217 -20.14 -4.51 16.26
C SER A 217 -21.14 -3.36 16.22
N GLU A 218 -21.29 -2.71 15.07
CA GLU A 218 -22.31 -1.69 14.87
C GLU A 218 -23.73 -2.27 14.96
N GLU A 219 -24.72 -1.43 15.27
CA GLU A 219 -26.14 -1.83 15.32
C GLU A 219 -26.66 -2.39 13.99
N SER A 220 -26.00 -2.05 12.88
CA SER A 220 -26.31 -2.54 11.53
C SER A 220 -26.00 -4.03 11.34
N VAL A 221 -25.17 -4.63 12.19
CA VAL A 221 -24.73 -6.03 12.08
C VAL A 221 -25.81 -6.97 12.64
N PRO A 222 -26.25 -8.00 11.88
CA PRO A 222 -27.22 -8.97 12.37
C PRO A 222 -26.83 -9.65 13.68
N ALA A 223 -27.78 -9.82 14.61
CA ALA A 223 -27.52 -10.29 15.97
C ALA A 223 -26.89 -11.70 16.09
N HIS A 224 -26.95 -12.51 15.03
CA HIS A 224 -26.34 -13.84 14.97
C HIS A 224 -24.86 -13.81 14.56
N LEU A 225 -24.37 -12.68 14.04
CA LEU A 225 -22.97 -12.48 13.69
C LEU A 225 -22.23 -11.82 14.85
N ARG A 226 -21.03 -12.32 15.15
CA ARG A 226 -20.13 -11.76 16.15
C ARG A 226 -18.75 -11.66 15.55
N ALA A 227 -18.17 -10.47 15.56
CA ALA A 227 -16.80 -10.25 15.17
C ALA A 227 -15.87 -10.30 16.40
N ARG A 228 -14.68 -10.87 16.21
CA ARG A 228 -13.55 -10.70 17.13
C ARG A 228 -12.25 -10.65 16.34
N ASN A 229 -11.28 -9.88 16.77
CA ASN A 229 -9.93 -9.99 16.19
C ASN A 229 -9.30 -11.32 16.59
N ILE A 230 -8.62 -11.94 15.63
CA ILE A 230 -7.93 -13.24 15.81
C ILE A 230 -6.41 -13.09 15.85
N THR A 231 -5.92 -11.90 15.59
CA THR A 231 -4.51 -11.49 15.70
C THR A 231 -4.44 -10.23 16.57
N PRO A 232 -3.29 -9.97 17.21
CA PRO A 232 -3.05 -8.67 17.84
C PRO A 232 -3.05 -7.55 16.79
N VAL A 233 -3.30 -6.32 17.24
CA VAL A 233 -3.20 -5.14 16.38
C VAL A 233 -1.72 -4.89 16.03
N SER A 234 -1.42 -4.70 14.74
CA SER A 234 -0.06 -4.40 14.29
C SER A 234 0.45 -3.07 14.87
N PRO A 235 1.75 -2.95 15.17
CA PRO A 235 2.34 -1.68 15.60
C PRO A 235 2.28 -0.64 14.48
N ASP A 236 2.43 0.63 14.86
CA ASP A 236 2.60 1.71 13.89
C ASP A 236 4.02 1.70 13.33
N PHE A 237 4.10 1.98 12.03
CA PHE A 237 5.37 2.08 11.32
C PHE A 237 5.55 3.53 10.88
N PRO A 238 6.73 4.13 11.11
CA PRO A 238 6.98 5.49 10.66
C PRO A 238 6.87 5.58 9.13
N PRO A 239 6.50 6.75 8.58
CA PRO A 239 6.43 6.91 7.14
C PRO A 239 7.83 6.78 6.54
N MET A 240 7.91 6.09 5.40
CA MET A 240 9.18 5.84 4.69
C MET A 240 9.91 7.14 4.32
N VAL A 241 9.16 8.22 4.08
CA VAL A 241 9.69 9.53 3.67
C VAL A 241 9.32 10.59 4.70
N MET A 242 10.32 11.14 5.38
CA MET A 242 10.16 12.16 6.44
C MET A 242 10.20 13.59 5.88
N GLY A 243 9.25 13.93 5.01
CA GLY A 243 9.02 15.29 4.50
C GLY A 243 10.08 15.86 3.54
N LYS A 244 11.12 15.11 3.20
CA LYS A 244 12.10 15.44 2.15
C LYS A 244 12.00 14.43 1.01
N PRO A 245 12.11 14.86 -0.26
CA PRO A 245 12.08 13.92 -1.38
C PRO A 245 13.23 12.92 -1.27
N ASP A 246 12.91 11.64 -1.43
CA ASP A 246 13.90 10.58 -1.58
C ASP A 246 14.29 10.47 -3.07
N TRP A 247 15.38 11.14 -3.43
CA TRP A 247 15.88 11.16 -4.80
C TRP A 247 16.35 9.78 -5.28
N SER A 248 16.77 8.89 -4.38
CA SER A 248 17.14 7.52 -4.72
C SER A 248 15.92 6.73 -5.15
N LEU A 249 14.81 6.84 -4.40
CA LEU A 249 13.54 6.24 -4.77
C LEU A 249 13.03 6.82 -6.10
N ILE A 250 12.97 8.14 -6.25
CA ILE A 250 12.52 8.80 -7.49
C ILE A 250 13.36 8.35 -8.70
N GLY A 251 14.68 8.24 -8.53
CA GLY A 251 15.58 7.75 -9.56
C GLY A 251 15.21 6.34 -10.02
N VAL A 252 14.98 5.43 -9.07
CA VAL A 252 14.62 4.04 -9.41
C VAL A 252 13.23 3.94 -10.03
N LEU A 253 12.25 4.71 -9.58
CA LEU A 253 10.89 4.70 -10.14
C LEU A 253 10.84 5.16 -11.60
N ASN A 254 11.79 5.97 -12.03
CA ASN A 254 11.91 6.40 -13.42
C ASN A 254 12.66 5.41 -14.31
N ASN A 255 13.23 4.33 -13.76
CA ASN A 255 13.97 3.35 -14.53
C ASN A 255 13.08 2.62 -15.55
N THR A 256 13.70 2.21 -16.65
CA THR A 256 13.11 1.26 -17.58
C THR A 256 13.14 -0.16 -17.00
N PRO A 257 12.22 -1.06 -17.41
CA PRO A 257 12.17 -2.42 -16.87
C PRO A 257 13.50 -3.18 -17.00
N PHE A 258 14.27 -2.93 -18.06
CA PHE A 258 15.60 -3.51 -18.24
C PHE A 258 16.59 -3.21 -17.10
N LEU A 259 16.53 -2.02 -16.51
CA LEU A 259 17.46 -1.62 -15.44
C LEU A 259 17.11 -2.30 -14.11
N ILE A 260 15.82 -2.47 -13.82
CA ILE A 260 15.36 -3.10 -12.56
C ILE A 260 15.44 -4.63 -12.62
N PHE A 261 15.38 -5.24 -13.81
CA PHE A 261 15.56 -6.68 -14.01
C PHE A 261 17.02 -7.13 -13.96
N ASN A 262 17.74 -6.60 -12.97
CA ASN A 262 19.11 -6.94 -12.65
C ASN A 262 19.19 -7.24 -11.16
N THR A 263 20.02 -8.21 -10.80
CA THR A 263 20.16 -8.71 -9.42
C THR A 263 20.52 -7.57 -8.45
N ASP A 264 21.54 -6.76 -8.77
CA ASP A 264 22.05 -5.73 -7.88
C ASP A 264 21.10 -4.54 -7.80
N THR A 265 20.47 -4.16 -8.92
CA THR A 265 19.46 -3.11 -8.94
C THR A 265 18.24 -3.50 -8.13
N LEU A 266 17.74 -4.75 -8.27
CA LEU A 266 16.61 -5.24 -7.48
C LEU A 266 16.93 -5.23 -5.99
N LYS A 267 18.11 -5.72 -5.58
CA LYS A 267 18.53 -5.67 -4.17
C LYS A 267 18.61 -4.25 -3.64
N THR A 268 19.20 -3.34 -4.41
CA THR A 268 19.31 -1.92 -4.05
C THR A 268 17.93 -1.30 -3.89
N PHE A 269 17.03 -1.56 -4.84
CA PHE A 269 15.66 -1.09 -4.84
C PHE A 269 14.88 -1.59 -3.63
N LEU A 270 14.91 -2.90 -3.34
CA LEU A 270 14.27 -3.46 -2.15
C LEU A 270 14.87 -2.86 -0.88
N GLY A 271 16.18 -2.64 -0.84
CA GLY A 271 16.86 -1.99 0.29
C GLY A 271 16.37 -0.58 0.60
N LEU A 272 15.82 0.17 -0.37
CA LEU A 272 15.23 1.49 -0.12
C LEU A 272 13.99 1.43 0.81
N PHE A 273 13.32 0.28 0.88
CA PHE A 273 12.16 0.08 1.74
C PHE A 273 12.56 -0.28 3.19
N ASP A 274 13.85 -0.55 3.48
CA ASP A 274 14.37 -0.78 4.83
C ASP A 274 14.51 0.55 5.60
N CYS A 275 13.38 1.20 5.83
CA CYS A 275 13.27 2.46 6.58
C CYS A 275 13.08 2.25 8.09
N TYR A 276 13.05 1.00 8.54
CA TYR A 276 12.71 0.62 9.92
C TYR A 276 13.91 0.28 10.80
N ALA A 277 15.14 0.29 10.27
CA ALA A 277 16.35 -0.08 11.01
C ALA A 277 16.51 0.64 12.37
N GLY A 278 16.08 1.90 12.47
CA GLY A 278 16.13 2.68 13.72
C GLY A 278 15.03 2.37 14.74
N HIS A 279 13.89 1.80 14.32
CA HIS A 279 12.70 1.60 15.16
C HIS A 279 12.40 0.12 15.42
N ASN A 280 12.65 -0.74 14.43
CA ASN A 280 12.41 -2.18 14.49
C ASN A 280 13.58 -2.93 13.84
N ARG A 281 14.61 -3.19 14.65
CA ARG A 281 15.82 -3.90 14.22
C ARG A 281 15.55 -5.34 13.77
N PRO A 282 14.71 -6.15 14.46
CA PRO A 282 14.36 -7.48 13.96
C PRO A 282 13.76 -7.46 12.55
N LEU A 283 12.85 -6.51 12.27
CA LEU A 283 12.22 -6.38 10.95
C LEU A 283 13.25 -6.03 9.87
N SER A 284 14.12 -5.05 10.13
CA SER A 284 15.21 -4.67 9.22
C SER A 284 16.16 -5.84 8.95
N GLN A 285 16.49 -6.63 9.99
CA GLN A 285 17.33 -7.82 9.85
C GLN A 285 16.66 -8.89 8.99
N GLN A 286 15.37 -9.15 9.20
CA GLN A 286 14.59 -10.08 8.37
C GLN A 286 14.61 -9.62 6.90
N MET A 287 14.30 -8.36 6.65
CA MET A 287 14.27 -7.79 5.30
C MET A 287 15.64 -7.88 4.61
N GLN A 288 16.72 -7.53 5.31
CA GLN A 288 18.08 -7.67 4.79
C GLN A 288 18.44 -9.13 4.50
N HIS A 289 17.98 -10.06 5.34
CA HIS A 289 18.21 -11.49 5.17
C HIS A 289 17.48 -12.02 3.93
N ASP A 290 16.19 -11.71 3.77
CA ASP A 290 15.39 -12.07 2.61
C ASP A 290 16.01 -11.50 1.31
N ILE A 291 16.41 -10.22 1.31
CA ILE A 291 17.10 -9.57 0.18
C ILE A 291 18.43 -10.26 -0.14
N SER A 292 19.20 -10.65 0.89
CA SER A 292 20.46 -11.36 0.71
C SER A 292 20.27 -12.74 0.03
N GLY A 293 19.10 -13.35 0.24
CA GLY A 293 18.68 -14.60 -0.37
C GLY A 293 18.45 -14.53 -1.89
N ILE A 294 18.35 -13.35 -2.48
CA ILE A 294 18.30 -13.19 -3.95
C ILE A 294 19.69 -13.50 -4.52
N VAL A 295 19.85 -14.64 -5.18
CA VAL A 295 21.15 -15.06 -5.75
C VAL A 295 21.33 -14.48 -7.14
N HIS A 296 20.29 -14.58 -7.98
CA HIS A 296 20.35 -14.16 -9.37
C HIS A 296 18.96 -13.80 -9.88
N LEU A 297 18.89 -12.75 -10.69
CA LEU A 297 17.73 -12.39 -11.49
C LEU A 297 18.19 -12.17 -12.93
N GLU A 298 17.55 -12.88 -13.85
CA GLU A 298 17.71 -12.71 -15.29
C GLU A 298 16.36 -12.47 -15.95
N ALA A 299 16.33 -11.63 -16.98
CA ALA A 299 15.14 -11.39 -17.78
C ALA A 299 15.40 -11.72 -19.25
N THR A 300 14.51 -12.52 -19.84
CA THR A 300 14.49 -12.79 -21.28
C THR A 300 13.23 -12.21 -21.90
N ALA A 301 13.38 -11.43 -22.96
CA ALA A 301 12.25 -10.94 -23.72
C ALA A 301 11.62 -12.09 -24.52
N GLY A 302 10.29 -12.09 -24.65
CA GLY A 302 9.62 -13.06 -25.51
C GLY A 302 8.19 -12.70 -25.85
N ASP A 303 7.67 -13.41 -26.84
CA ASP A 303 6.34 -13.16 -27.41
C ASP A 303 5.42 -14.33 -27.12
N ARG A 304 4.13 -14.05 -26.94
CA ARG A 304 3.06 -15.05 -26.79
C ARG A 304 1.82 -14.61 -27.53
N ILE A 305 0.94 -15.56 -27.83
CA ILE A 305 -0.40 -15.25 -28.31
C ILE A 305 -1.32 -15.17 -27.08
N GLN A 306 -2.03 -14.07 -26.92
CA GLN A 306 -3.00 -13.91 -25.84
C GLN A 306 -4.19 -14.85 -26.08
N ASN A 307 -4.48 -15.70 -25.10
CA ASN A 307 -5.61 -16.61 -25.15
C ASN A 307 -6.92 -15.81 -25.30
N GLY A 308 -7.77 -16.21 -26.24
CA GLY A 308 -9.06 -15.56 -26.51
C GLY A 308 -9.01 -14.51 -27.63
N THR A 309 -8.07 -13.56 -27.61
CA THR A 309 -7.99 -12.49 -28.63
C THR A 309 -7.13 -12.84 -29.84
N GLY A 310 -6.21 -13.81 -29.70
CA GLY A 310 -5.30 -14.22 -30.77
C GLY A 310 -4.21 -13.19 -31.10
N ARG A 311 -4.08 -12.11 -30.30
CA ARG A 311 -3.10 -11.05 -30.52
C ARG A 311 -1.72 -11.45 -29.99
N PRO A 312 -0.62 -11.13 -30.70
CA PRO A 312 0.71 -11.27 -30.14
C PRO A 312 0.91 -10.22 -29.03
N ILE A 313 1.27 -10.70 -27.84
CA ILE A 313 1.67 -9.89 -26.69
C ILE A 313 3.15 -10.09 -26.44
N ARG A 314 3.86 -9.02 -26.13
CA ARG A 314 5.28 -9.05 -25.77
C ARG A 314 5.44 -9.04 -24.26
N GLY A 315 6.55 -9.53 -23.77
CA GLY A 315 6.78 -9.53 -22.34
C GLY A 315 8.14 -10.04 -21.95
N TYR A 316 8.29 -10.27 -20.65
CA TYR A 316 9.51 -10.69 -20.01
C TYR A 316 9.27 -11.98 -19.23
N TYR A 317 10.12 -12.98 -19.47
CA TYR A 317 10.26 -14.12 -18.58
C TYR A 317 11.37 -13.81 -17.59
N LEU A 318 11.01 -13.72 -16.33
CA LEU A 318 11.95 -13.46 -15.23
C LEU A 318 12.35 -14.79 -14.61
N HIS A 319 13.65 -15.01 -14.47
CA HIS A 319 14.24 -16.18 -13.83
C HIS A 319 14.91 -15.74 -12.54
N LEU A 320 14.26 -16.02 -11.41
CA LEU A 320 14.67 -15.60 -10.08
C LEU A 320 15.22 -16.81 -9.32
N THR A 321 16.50 -16.78 -8.99
CA THR A 321 17.17 -17.80 -8.19
C THR A 321 17.28 -17.32 -6.75
N LEU A 322 16.70 -18.10 -5.83
CA LEU A 322 16.69 -17.81 -4.40
C LEU A 322 17.48 -18.86 -3.60
N HIS A 323 18.11 -18.42 -2.52
CA HIS A 323 18.74 -19.31 -1.53
C HIS A 323 17.72 -19.59 -0.41
N SER A 324 17.23 -20.83 -0.33
CA SER A 324 16.21 -21.28 0.63
C SER A 324 16.55 -20.99 2.10
N ASP A 325 17.82 -21.08 2.48
CA ASP A 325 18.25 -20.93 3.87
C ASP A 325 18.10 -19.48 4.38
N CYS A 326 17.81 -18.53 3.49
CA CYS A 326 17.52 -17.14 3.85
C CYS A 326 16.06 -16.89 4.26
N TYR A 327 15.20 -17.90 4.19
CA TYR A 327 13.77 -17.80 4.48
C TYR A 327 13.39 -18.77 5.60
N GLY A 328 12.37 -18.42 6.39
CA GLY A 328 11.89 -19.27 7.49
C GLY A 328 11.34 -20.62 7.01
N SER A 329 10.75 -20.65 5.83
CA SER A 329 10.18 -21.84 5.20
C SER A 329 10.11 -21.67 3.67
N GLU A 330 9.86 -22.75 2.93
CA GLU A 330 9.55 -22.65 1.50
C GLU A 330 8.28 -21.82 1.23
N GLY A 331 7.32 -21.81 2.16
CA GLY A 331 6.13 -20.97 2.07
C GLY A 331 6.46 -19.48 2.16
N ASP A 332 7.38 -19.09 3.04
CA ASP A 332 7.88 -17.71 3.12
C ASP A 332 8.61 -17.31 1.85
N MET A 333 9.48 -18.19 1.33
CA MET A 333 10.18 -17.98 0.06
C MET A 333 9.20 -17.83 -1.11
N TYR A 334 8.12 -18.63 -1.13
CA TYR A 334 7.07 -18.55 -2.15
C TYR A 334 6.34 -17.21 -2.11
N ARG A 335 5.92 -16.76 -0.93
CA ARG A 335 5.25 -15.46 -0.75
C ARG A 335 6.14 -14.29 -1.11
N PHE A 336 7.40 -14.32 -0.68
CA PHE A 336 8.39 -13.33 -1.07
C PHE A 336 8.55 -13.24 -2.60
N ALA A 337 8.64 -14.38 -3.27
CA ALA A 337 8.74 -14.41 -4.72
C ALA A 337 7.47 -13.87 -5.41
N GLN A 338 6.28 -14.16 -4.88
CA GLN A 338 5.03 -13.56 -5.37
C GLN A 338 5.05 -12.04 -5.23
N VAL A 339 5.42 -11.51 -4.06
CA VAL A 339 5.53 -10.05 -3.83
C VAL A 339 6.47 -9.43 -4.86
N ILE A 340 7.65 -10.01 -5.10
CA ILE A 340 8.58 -9.53 -6.12
C ILE A 340 7.94 -9.53 -7.51
N GLY A 341 7.25 -10.60 -7.91
CA GLY A 341 6.58 -10.67 -9.21
C GLY A 341 5.56 -9.56 -9.43
N HIS A 342 4.73 -9.29 -8.42
CA HIS A 342 3.73 -8.21 -8.45
C HIS A 342 4.38 -6.82 -8.44
N VAL A 343 5.40 -6.60 -7.63
CA VAL A 343 6.13 -5.32 -7.57
C VAL A 343 6.81 -5.01 -8.90
N LEU A 344 7.44 -6.00 -9.53
CA LEU A 344 8.14 -5.82 -10.81
C LEU A 344 7.18 -5.43 -11.96
N SER A 345 5.89 -5.73 -11.85
CA SER A 345 4.87 -5.30 -12.82
C SER A 345 4.71 -3.78 -12.92
N CYS A 346 5.07 -3.02 -11.86
CA CYS A 346 5.07 -1.55 -11.88
C CYS A 346 6.00 -0.95 -12.94
N PHE A 347 7.06 -1.68 -13.31
CA PHE A 347 8.06 -1.18 -14.23
C PHE A 347 7.78 -1.55 -15.68
N VAL A 348 6.79 -2.41 -15.93
CA VAL A 348 6.40 -2.89 -17.27
C VAL A 348 5.13 -2.19 -17.73
N THR A 349 5.05 -1.90 -19.03
CA THR A 349 3.91 -1.22 -19.63
C THR A 349 2.65 -2.09 -19.65
N GLU A 350 1.47 -1.48 -19.58
CA GLU A 350 0.16 -2.19 -19.50
C GLU A 350 -0.06 -3.23 -20.62
N ASN A 351 0.53 -3.02 -21.81
CA ASN A 351 0.39 -3.94 -22.96
C ASN A 351 1.41 -5.09 -22.97
N ASN A 352 2.32 -5.13 -22.00
CA ASN A 352 3.36 -6.14 -21.88
C ASN A 352 3.10 -7.04 -20.67
N PHE A 353 3.63 -8.26 -20.72
CA PHE A 353 3.48 -9.20 -19.61
C PHE A 353 4.79 -9.50 -18.89
N ILE A 354 4.66 -9.96 -17.65
CA ILE A 354 5.73 -10.57 -16.87
C ILE A 354 5.32 -12.01 -16.52
N ARG A 355 6.27 -12.94 -16.60
CA ARG A 355 6.11 -14.28 -16.04
C ARG A 355 7.33 -14.64 -15.20
N LEU A 356 7.11 -14.87 -13.90
CA LEU A 356 8.18 -15.20 -12.96
C LEU A 356 8.35 -16.71 -12.81
N ASN A 357 9.57 -17.18 -13.02
CA ASN A 357 10.01 -18.55 -12.73
C ASN A 357 11.02 -18.50 -11.60
N VAL A 358 10.81 -19.30 -10.55
CA VAL A 358 11.67 -19.34 -9.36
C VAL A 358 12.47 -20.63 -9.33
N TYR A 359 13.74 -20.54 -8.92
CA TYR A 359 14.69 -21.64 -8.83
C TYR A 359 15.36 -21.65 -7.47
N HIS A 360 15.69 -22.84 -6.96
CA HIS A 360 16.67 -22.96 -5.87
C HIS A 360 18.08 -22.66 -6.38
N ARG A 361 18.96 -22.26 -5.46
CA ARG A 361 20.41 -22.20 -5.69
C ARG A 361 20.90 -23.57 -6.23
N ASN A 362 21.33 -23.58 -7.49
CA ASN A 362 21.83 -24.74 -8.26
C ASN A 362 20.76 -25.61 -8.97
N ALA A 363 19.48 -25.26 -8.93
CA ALA A 363 18.47 -25.98 -9.69
C ALA A 363 18.43 -25.53 -11.16
N THR A 364 18.27 -26.47 -12.09
CA THR A 364 18.09 -26.19 -13.52
C THR A 364 16.62 -26.17 -13.93
N THR A 365 15.75 -26.82 -13.16
CA THR A 365 14.30 -26.81 -13.33
C THR A 365 13.66 -25.78 -12.40
N PRO A 366 12.66 -25.03 -12.86
CA PRO A 366 11.96 -24.08 -12.01
C PRO A 366 11.21 -24.84 -10.91
N LEU A 367 11.38 -24.39 -9.67
CA LEU A 367 10.61 -24.85 -8.52
C LEU A 367 9.15 -24.38 -8.65
N TRP A 368 8.97 -23.10 -8.97
CA TRP A 368 7.65 -22.51 -9.19
C TRP A 368 7.61 -21.72 -10.49
N GLN A 369 6.48 -21.83 -11.18
CA GLN A 369 6.18 -21.04 -12.37
C GLN A 369 4.90 -20.26 -12.11
N PHE A 370 5.05 -18.96 -11.86
CA PHE A 370 3.90 -18.10 -11.62
C PHE A 370 3.12 -17.82 -12.91
N ARG A 371 1.88 -17.41 -12.70
CA ARG A 371 1.00 -16.95 -13.78
C ARG A 371 1.53 -15.65 -14.38
N GLN A 372 1.01 -15.36 -15.57
CA GLN A 372 1.27 -14.10 -16.23
C GLN A 372 0.68 -12.95 -15.40
N ILE A 373 1.46 -11.89 -15.21
CA ILE A 373 1.04 -10.61 -14.63
C ILE A 373 1.17 -9.56 -15.72
N GLU A 374 0.13 -8.77 -15.94
CA GLU A 374 0.19 -7.65 -16.89
C GLU A 374 0.94 -6.46 -16.26
N GLY A 375 1.66 -5.70 -17.08
CA GLY A 375 2.31 -4.48 -16.62
C GLY A 375 1.29 -3.45 -16.12
N LEU A 376 1.75 -2.49 -15.33
CA LEU A 376 0.89 -1.44 -14.76
C LEU A 376 1.27 -0.04 -15.24
N ARG A 377 2.44 0.11 -15.87
CA ARG A 377 2.93 1.43 -16.29
C ARG A 377 2.17 1.90 -17.52
N ARG A 378 1.52 3.05 -17.42
CA ARG A 378 0.94 3.71 -18.59
C ARG A 378 2.05 4.24 -19.49
N GLU A 379 1.89 4.05 -20.79
CA GLU A 379 2.70 4.76 -21.78
C GLU A 379 2.27 6.24 -21.75
N MET A 380 3.24 7.15 -21.64
CA MET A 380 3.01 8.59 -21.73
C MET A 380 2.82 9.03 -23.18
#